data_AF-A0ABD3AHW6-F1
#
_entry.id   AF-A0ABD3AHW6-F1
#
_cell.length_a   1.000
_cell.length_b   1.000
_cell.length_c   1.000
_cell.angle_alpha   90.00
_cell.angle_beta   90.00
_cell.angle_gamma   90.00
#
_symmetry.space_group_name_H-M   'P 1'
#
loop_
_entity.id
_entity.type
_entity.pdbx_description
1 polymer ?
#
loop_
_entity_poly.entity_id
_entity_poly.type
_entity_poly.pdbx_seq_one_letter_code
_entity_poly.pdbx_strand_id
1 'polypeptide(L)'
;MASNDPEHSREEEETAAAEDEDTGAQVAPIIKLEEVSVTTGEEDEDAVLDLKAKLYRFDKDGNQWKERGAGTVKLLKHKETGKVRLVMRQSKTLKICANHLIIPTVIVQEYAGNDKSCVWHAADFADGELKDEMFCMRFASVENCKTFMERVQEIAESQKSTEDNKDASAAAGLLEKLSVEDKDGEEKAEEKSKEAKDEVPAAGKEKEPQSEDKEPVSST
;
A
#
# COMPACT_ATOMS: atom_id res chain seq x y z
N MET A 1 -74.66 1.74 -30.71
CA MET A 1 -75.12 2.42 -29.47
C MET A 1 -74.46 1.63 -28.34
N ALA A 2 -73.44 2.16 -27.65
CA ALA A 2 -73.52 3.25 -26.65
C ALA A 2 -74.42 2.82 -25.48
N SER A 3 -74.00 2.84 -24.21
CA SER A 3 -72.95 3.64 -23.53
C SER A 3 -72.03 2.72 -22.69
N ASN A 4 -70.73 2.96 -22.48
CA ASN A 4 -70.03 4.11 -21.86
C ASN A 4 -70.47 4.39 -20.41
N ASP A 5 -69.64 3.93 -19.47
CA ASP A 5 -69.74 4.06 -17.99
C ASP A 5 -68.40 4.64 -17.49
N PRO A 6 -68.32 5.32 -16.33
CA PRO A 6 -67.69 6.64 -16.28
C PRO A 6 -66.18 6.67 -15.98
N GLU A 7 -65.62 7.86 -16.18
CA GLU A 7 -64.22 8.21 -15.98
C GLU A 7 -63.75 7.92 -14.55
N HIS A 8 -62.86 6.93 -14.40
CA HIS A 8 -61.95 6.90 -13.25
C HIS A 8 -60.93 8.02 -13.48
N SER A 9 -61.22 9.21 -12.95
CA SER A 9 -60.25 10.31 -12.90
C SER A 9 -58.95 9.75 -12.34
N ARG A 10 -57.84 9.95 -13.06
CA ARG A 10 -56.52 9.75 -12.49
C ARG A 10 -56.26 10.99 -11.66
N GLU A 11 -56.35 10.84 -10.35
CA GLU A 11 -55.72 11.79 -9.44
C GLU A 11 -54.22 11.71 -9.75
N GLU A 12 -53.74 12.71 -10.50
CA GLU A 12 -52.32 12.94 -10.68
C GLU A 12 -51.78 13.27 -9.28
N GLU A 13 -51.12 12.28 -8.67
CA GLU A 13 -50.36 12.47 -7.44
C GLU A 13 -49.14 13.33 -7.80
N GLU A 14 -49.41 14.62 -7.97
CA GLU A 14 -48.44 15.67 -8.20
C GLU A 14 -47.55 15.72 -6.96
N THR A 15 -46.47 14.94 -7.03
CA THR A 15 -45.39 14.93 -6.05
C THR A 15 -44.85 16.34 -5.98
N ALA A 16 -45.38 17.13 -5.05
CA ALA A 16 -44.98 18.49 -4.82
C ALA A 16 -43.46 18.48 -4.67
N ALA A 17 -42.78 19.08 -5.66
CA ALA A 17 -41.38 19.39 -5.50
C ALA A 17 -41.30 20.21 -4.22
N ALA A 18 -40.52 19.73 -3.24
CA ALA A 18 -40.15 20.56 -2.12
C ALA A 18 -39.32 21.69 -2.73
N GLU A 19 -39.99 22.82 -3.02
CA GLU A 19 -39.30 24.05 -3.32
C GLU A 19 -38.41 24.31 -2.11
N ASP A 20 -37.09 24.34 -2.33
CA ASP A 20 -36.13 24.78 -1.32
C ASP A 20 -36.53 26.22 -0.96
N GLU A 21 -37.33 26.38 0.11
CA GLU A 21 -37.65 27.68 0.70
C GLU A 21 -36.32 28.27 1.18
N ASP A 22 -35.69 29.06 0.31
CA ASP A 22 -34.58 29.93 0.69
C ASP A 22 -35.11 30.93 1.72
N THR A 23 -34.94 30.55 2.99
CA THR A 23 -35.33 31.34 4.16
C THR A 23 -34.68 32.72 4.22
N GLY A 24 -33.75 33.05 3.31
CA GLY A 24 -33.04 34.33 3.26
C GLY A 24 -32.11 34.54 4.47
N ALA A 25 -31.87 33.49 5.25
CA ALA A 25 -31.10 33.53 6.48
C ALA A 25 -29.62 33.80 6.19
N GLN A 26 -29.19 35.04 6.44
CA GLN A 26 -27.78 35.44 6.30
C GLN A 26 -26.93 34.80 7.41
N VAL A 27 -26.36 33.64 7.13
CA VAL A 27 -25.42 32.96 8.03
C VAL A 27 -24.09 33.69 8.03
N ALA A 28 -23.80 34.41 9.12
CA ALA A 28 -22.50 35.03 9.32
C ALA A 28 -21.39 33.95 9.44
N PRO A 29 -20.24 34.11 8.74
CA PRO A 29 -19.15 33.14 8.84
C PRO A 29 -18.62 33.03 10.28
N ILE A 30 -18.73 31.84 10.88
CA ILE A 30 -18.25 31.57 12.24
C ILE A 30 -16.73 31.67 12.33
N ILE A 31 -16.02 31.30 11.26
CA ILE A 31 -14.56 31.31 11.15
C ILE A 31 -14.18 31.86 9.77
N LYS A 32 -13.21 32.78 9.73
CA LYS A 32 -12.53 33.17 8.50
C LYS A 32 -11.29 32.28 8.34
N LEU A 33 -11.27 31.46 7.29
CA LEU A 33 -10.09 30.68 6.91
C LEU A 33 -9.19 31.54 6.01
N GLU A 34 -7.88 31.40 6.19
CA GLU A 34 -6.90 31.96 5.27
C GLU A 34 -6.58 30.96 4.16
N GLU A 35 -6.25 31.45 2.96
CA GLU A 35 -5.82 30.60 1.85
C GLU A 35 -4.42 30.04 2.14
N VAL A 36 -4.31 28.71 2.19
CA VAL A 36 -3.04 28.01 2.40
C VAL A 36 -2.64 27.32 1.11
N SER A 37 -1.41 27.58 0.64
CA SER A 37 -0.84 26.85 -0.49
C SER A 37 -0.61 25.38 -0.11
N VAL A 38 -1.31 24.46 -0.77
CA VAL A 38 -1.20 23.01 -0.53
C VAL A 38 -0.31 22.36 -1.59
N THR A 39 0.76 21.71 -1.14
CA THR A 39 1.60 20.82 -1.95
C THR A 39 0.99 19.42 -2.03
N THR A 40 1.16 18.71 -3.14
CA THR A 40 0.63 17.35 -3.32
C THR A 40 1.53 16.28 -2.70
N GLY A 41 2.82 16.57 -2.56
CA GLY A 41 3.85 15.59 -2.20
C GLY A 41 4.19 14.66 -3.37
N GLU A 42 3.93 15.09 -4.62
CA GLU A 42 4.17 14.38 -5.89
C GLU A 42 5.07 15.20 -6.84
N GLU A 43 5.61 16.35 -6.38
CA GLU A 43 6.32 17.34 -7.21
C GLU A 43 7.67 16.84 -7.76
N ASP A 44 8.39 16.02 -7.00
CA ASP A 44 9.70 15.44 -7.35
C ASP A 44 9.59 14.13 -8.14
N GLU A 45 8.41 13.81 -8.66
CA GLU A 45 8.12 12.58 -9.37
C GLU A 45 7.55 12.83 -10.78
N ASP A 46 7.77 11.88 -11.67
CA ASP A 46 7.21 11.84 -13.02
C ASP A 46 6.20 10.69 -13.14
N ALA A 47 5.01 10.96 -13.69
CA ALA A 47 3.99 9.95 -13.89
C ALA A 47 4.31 9.09 -15.13
N VAL A 48 4.65 7.82 -14.91
CA VAL A 48 4.93 6.84 -16.00
C VAL A 48 3.68 6.10 -16.47
N LEU A 49 2.61 6.13 -15.66
CA LEU A 49 1.28 5.64 -15.99
C LEU A 49 0.23 6.49 -15.24
N ASP A 50 -0.88 6.81 -15.90
CA ASP A 50 -2.06 7.46 -15.33
C ASP A 50 -3.30 6.77 -15.94
N LEU A 51 -4.10 6.08 -15.13
CA LEU A 51 -5.29 5.35 -15.59
C LEU A 51 -6.46 5.52 -14.61
N LYS A 52 -7.69 5.52 -15.14
CA LYS A 52 -8.90 5.46 -14.31
C LYS A 52 -9.23 4.02 -13.92
N ALA A 53 -9.43 3.79 -12.63
CA ALA A 53 -9.69 2.48 -12.06
C ALA A 53 -10.60 2.55 -10.82
N LYS A 54 -11.07 1.38 -10.37
CA LYS A 54 -11.72 1.18 -9.08
C LYS A 54 -10.93 0.12 -8.29
N LEU A 55 -10.54 0.47 -7.08
CA LEU A 55 -9.73 -0.33 -6.17
C LEU A 55 -10.58 -0.93 -5.06
N TYR A 56 -10.32 -2.19 -4.78
CA TYR A 56 -10.89 -2.97 -3.70
C TYR A 56 -9.75 -3.48 -2.80
N ARG A 57 -10.01 -3.50 -1.49
CA ARG A 57 -9.17 -4.16 -0.48
C ARG A 57 -9.86 -5.47 -0.09
N PHE A 58 -9.11 -6.55 0.07
CA PHE A 58 -9.63 -7.76 0.69
C PHE A 58 -9.73 -7.59 2.20
N ASP A 59 -10.92 -7.87 2.74
CA ASP A 59 -11.17 -7.96 4.16
C ASP A 59 -10.94 -9.40 4.62
N LYS A 60 -9.92 -9.60 5.46
CA LYS A 60 -9.52 -10.93 5.97
C LYS A 60 -10.56 -11.49 6.94
N ASP A 61 -11.16 -10.65 7.77
CA ASP A 61 -12.12 -11.08 8.80
C ASP A 61 -13.48 -11.43 8.18
N GLY A 62 -13.94 -10.63 7.22
CA GLY A 62 -15.17 -10.88 6.45
C GLY A 62 -15.01 -11.84 5.26
N ASN A 63 -13.77 -12.28 4.94
CA ASN A 63 -13.42 -13.07 3.76
C ASN A 63 -14.04 -12.51 2.45
N GLN A 64 -14.00 -11.19 2.28
CA GLN A 64 -14.72 -10.49 1.20
C GLN A 64 -13.97 -9.29 0.64
N TRP A 65 -14.24 -8.94 -0.63
CA TRP A 65 -13.75 -7.69 -1.21
C TRP A 65 -14.60 -6.49 -0.74
N LYS A 66 -13.93 -5.43 -0.28
CA LYS A 66 -14.55 -4.13 0.06
C LYS A 66 -14.00 -3.05 -0.87
N GLU A 67 -14.85 -2.16 -1.35
CA GLU A 67 -14.41 -1.02 -2.18
C GLU A 67 -13.59 -0.03 -1.34
N ARG A 68 -12.40 0.34 -1.82
CA ARG A 68 -11.47 1.27 -1.15
C ARG A 68 -11.44 2.65 -1.83
N GLY A 69 -11.63 2.70 -3.15
CA GLY A 69 -11.72 3.97 -3.86
C GLY A 69 -11.95 3.82 -5.37
N ALA A 70 -12.47 4.88 -5.99
CA ALA A 70 -12.64 4.98 -7.44
C ALA A 70 -12.08 6.32 -7.94
N GLY A 71 -11.17 6.28 -8.90
CA GLY A 71 -10.46 7.47 -9.37
C GLY A 71 -9.26 7.14 -10.24
N THR A 72 -8.22 7.95 -10.15
CA THR A 72 -7.01 7.79 -10.96
C THR A 72 -5.93 7.09 -10.14
N VAL A 73 -5.40 6.01 -10.71
CA VAL A 73 -4.15 5.37 -10.27
C VAL A 73 -3.00 5.90 -11.10
N LYS A 74 -1.91 6.26 -10.44
CA LYS A 74 -0.65 6.66 -11.06
C LYS A 74 0.47 5.74 -10.62
N LEU A 75 1.42 5.50 -11.52
CA LEU A 75 2.75 5.03 -11.17
C LEU A 75 3.69 6.24 -11.26
N LEU A 76 4.29 6.62 -10.15
CA LEU A 76 5.11 7.82 -9.98
C LEU A 76 6.57 7.42 -9.78
N LYS A 77 7.46 7.88 -10.65
CA LYS A 77 8.90 7.64 -10.56
C LYS A 77 9.61 8.87 -9.99
N HIS A 78 10.32 8.71 -8.89
CA HIS A 78 11.10 9.78 -8.27
C HIS A 78 12.32 10.16 -9.12
N LYS A 79 12.49 11.47 -9.36
CA LYS A 79 13.50 12.02 -10.27
C LYS A 79 14.94 11.68 -9.84
N GLU A 80 15.26 11.87 -8.56
CA GLU A 80 16.60 11.58 -8.04
C GLU A 80 16.84 10.09 -7.72
N THR A 81 15.96 9.45 -6.93
CA THR A 81 16.19 8.09 -6.43
C THR A 81 15.86 6.99 -7.43
N GLY A 82 15.13 7.30 -8.51
CA GLY A 82 14.67 6.33 -9.51
C GLY A 82 13.61 5.34 -9.02
N LYS A 83 13.24 5.40 -7.74
CA LYS A 83 12.20 4.55 -7.13
C LYS A 83 10.83 4.85 -7.70
N VAL A 84 9.97 3.84 -7.75
CA VAL A 84 8.59 3.98 -8.21
C VAL A 84 7.59 3.61 -7.12
N ARG A 85 6.57 4.43 -6.94
CA ARG A 85 5.39 4.11 -6.11
C ARG A 85 4.09 4.15 -6.92
N LEU A 86 3.13 3.34 -6.48
CA LEU A 86 1.74 3.45 -6.88
C LEU A 86 1.04 4.43 -5.94
N VAL A 87 0.42 5.46 -6.49
CA VAL A 87 -0.45 6.39 -5.76
C VAL A 87 -1.82 6.40 -6.45
N MET A 88 -2.89 6.18 -5.68
CA MET A 88 -4.26 6.29 -6.17
C MET A 88 -5.05 7.28 -5.30
N ARG A 89 -5.77 8.20 -5.94
CA ARG A 89 -6.65 9.16 -5.28
C ARG A 89 -8.10 8.98 -5.70
N GLN A 90 -9.00 9.09 -4.73
CA GLN A 90 -10.45 9.07 -4.95
C GLN A 90 -10.92 10.29 -5.75
N SER A 91 -11.84 10.05 -6.68
CA SER A 91 -12.55 11.12 -7.41
C SER A 91 -13.30 12.02 -6.43
N LYS A 92 -13.35 13.32 -6.72
CA LYS A 92 -14.00 14.39 -5.90
C LYS A 92 -13.33 14.67 -4.56
N THR A 93 -13.06 13.64 -3.73
CA THR A 93 -12.50 13.84 -2.37
C THR A 93 -10.99 14.01 -2.35
N LEU A 94 -10.28 13.59 -3.42
CA LEU A 94 -8.81 13.61 -3.56
C LEU A 94 -8.02 12.86 -2.47
N LYS A 95 -8.73 12.14 -1.59
CA LYS A 95 -8.15 11.27 -0.56
C LYS A 95 -7.35 10.16 -1.21
N ILE A 96 -6.17 9.90 -0.66
CA ILE A 96 -5.34 8.76 -1.05
C ILE A 96 -6.07 7.47 -0.63
N CYS A 97 -6.10 6.49 -1.53
CA CYS A 97 -6.71 5.18 -1.28
C CYS A 97 -5.77 3.99 -1.60
N ALA A 98 -4.60 4.27 -2.19
CA ALA A 98 -3.41 3.42 -2.18
C ALA A 98 -2.16 4.32 -2.28
N ASN A 99 -1.11 3.95 -1.56
CA ASN A 99 0.22 4.57 -1.57
C ASN A 99 1.27 3.54 -1.11
N HIS A 100 1.94 2.89 -2.08
CA HIS A 100 2.97 1.87 -1.80
C HIS A 100 4.06 1.87 -2.87
N LEU A 101 5.28 1.45 -2.49
CA LEU A 101 6.38 1.24 -3.44
C LEU A 101 6.11 0.00 -4.32
N ILE A 102 6.50 0.08 -5.59
CA ILE A 102 6.60 -1.10 -6.45
C ILE A 102 7.97 -1.73 -6.20
N ILE A 103 8.02 -2.74 -5.33
CA ILE A 103 9.24 -3.50 -5.00
C ILE A 103 9.36 -4.74 -5.89
N PRO A 104 10.58 -5.32 -6.08
CA PRO A 104 10.80 -6.49 -6.95
C PRO A 104 9.96 -7.73 -6.65
N THR A 105 9.40 -7.83 -5.45
CA THR A 105 8.55 -8.96 -5.02
C THR A 105 7.05 -8.73 -5.27
N VAL A 106 6.64 -7.57 -5.81
CA VAL A 106 5.24 -7.33 -6.20
C VAL A 106 4.94 -8.14 -7.45
N ILE A 107 4.05 -9.13 -7.31
CA ILE A 107 3.53 -9.92 -8.42
C ILE A 107 2.07 -9.53 -8.62
N VAL A 108 1.76 -8.97 -9.78
CA VAL A 108 0.39 -8.66 -10.21
C VAL A 108 -0.13 -9.80 -11.07
N GLN A 109 -1.35 -10.27 -10.79
CA GLN A 109 -1.97 -11.42 -11.46
C GLN A 109 -3.35 -11.05 -12.00
N GLU A 110 -3.77 -11.66 -13.10
CA GLU A 110 -5.14 -11.53 -13.61
C GLU A 110 -6.16 -12.09 -12.59
N TYR A 111 -7.27 -11.40 -12.37
CA TYR A 111 -8.33 -11.90 -11.50
C TYR A 111 -9.22 -12.88 -12.27
N ALA A 112 -9.22 -14.15 -11.87
CA ALA A 112 -9.92 -15.23 -12.58
C ALA A 112 -11.43 -15.00 -12.82
N GLY A 113 -12.08 -14.12 -12.05
CA GLY A 113 -13.49 -13.76 -12.25
C GLY A 113 -13.75 -12.55 -13.16
N ASN A 114 -12.72 -11.82 -13.62
CA ASN A 114 -12.87 -10.60 -14.42
C ASN A 114 -11.56 -10.21 -15.14
N ASP A 115 -11.54 -10.29 -16.47
CA ASP A 115 -10.41 -9.97 -17.35
C ASP A 115 -9.98 -8.48 -17.34
N LYS A 116 -10.84 -7.57 -16.87
CA LYS A 116 -10.53 -6.15 -16.64
C LYS A 116 -9.97 -5.89 -15.25
N SER A 117 -9.70 -6.94 -14.46
CA SER A 117 -9.27 -6.81 -13.07
C SER A 117 -8.00 -7.61 -12.79
N CYS A 118 -7.17 -7.07 -11.91
CA CYS A 118 -5.92 -7.69 -11.46
C CYS A 118 -5.80 -7.64 -9.94
N VAL A 119 -5.02 -8.55 -9.36
CA VAL A 119 -4.79 -8.68 -7.92
C VAL A 119 -3.30 -8.69 -7.58
N TRP A 120 -2.94 -8.12 -6.44
CA TRP A 120 -1.57 -8.16 -5.89
C TRP A 120 -1.59 -7.94 -4.38
N HIS A 121 -0.43 -8.12 -3.74
CA HIS A 121 -0.19 -7.80 -2.33
C HIS A 121 0.80 -6.65 -2.22
N ALA A 122 0.60 -5.74 -1.27
CA ALA A 122 1.53 -4.65 -0.99
C ALA A 122 1.43 -4.16 0.47
N ALA A 123 2.54 -3.63 0.99
CA ALA A 123 2.58 -2.87 2.23
C ALA A 123 2.21 -1.41 1.92
N ASP A 124 0.98 -1.02 2.27
CA ASP A 124 0.35 0.24 1.88
C ASP A 124 0.30 1.27 3.01
N PHE A 125 0.43 2.56 2.66
CA PHE A 125 0.48 3.70 3.58
C PHE A 125 -0.65 4.73 3.36
N ALA A 126 -1.73 4.39 2.65
CA ALA A 126 -2.82 5.33 2.36
C ALA A 126 -3.55 5.85 3.61
N ASP A 127 -3.59 5.06 4.70
CA ASP A 127 -4.24 5.42 5.96
C ASP A 127 -3.27 6.10 6.96
N GLY A 128 -2.03 6.42 6.56
CA GLY A 128 -1.00 7.01 7.43
C GLY A 128 -0.24 6.02 8.33
N GLU A 129 -0.49 4.72 8.16
CA GLU A 129 0.16 3.60 8.84
C GLU A 129 0.49 2.53 7.79
N LEU A 130 1.62 1.83 7.93
CA LEU A 130 2.03 0.79 6.99
C LEU A 130 1.26 -0.52 7.26
N LYS A 131 0.51 -1.02 6.28
CA LYS A 131 -0.39 -2.18 6.41
C LYS A 131 -0.27 -3.14 5.23
N ASP A 132 -0.12 -4.44 5.52
CA ASP A 132 -0.09 -5.49 4.48
C ASP A 132 -1.50 -5.80 3.97
N GLU A 133 -1.80 -5.28 2.79
CA GLU A 133 -3.10 -5.38 2.13
C GLU A 133 -3.02 -6.23 0.85
N MET A 134 -4.10 -6.98 0.59
CA MET A 134 -4.34 -7.60 -0.72
C MET A 134 -5.32 -6.72 -1.49
N PHE A 135 -4.91 -6.29 -2.68
CA PHE A 135 -5.68 -5.41 -3.56
C PHE A 135 -6.27 -6.17 -4.74
N CYS A 136 -7.42 -5.68 -5.20
CA CYS A 136 -7.98 -5.98 -6.51
C CYS A 136 -8.31 -4.65 -7.19
N MET A 137 -7.83 -4.44 -8.42
CA MET A 137 -8.11 -3.22 -9.18
C MET A 137 -8.77 -3.54 -10.50
N ARG A 138 -9.92 -2.91 -10.74
CA ARG A 138 -10.73 -3.06 -11.95
C ARG A 138 -10.63 -1.82 -12.83
N PHE A 139 -10.34 -2.03 -14.11
CA PHE A 139 -10.24 -1.01 -15.15
C PHE A 139 -11.49 -0.96 -16.04
N ALA A 140 -11.58 0.07 -16.88
CA ALA A 140 -12.66 0.22 -17.86
C ALA A 140 -12.56 -0.79 -19.03
N SER A 141 -11.33 -1.08 -19.48
CA SER A 141 -11.00 -2.00 -20.56
C SER A 141 -10.00 -3.07 -20.09
N VAL A 142 -9.94 -4.19 -20.82
CA VAL A 142 -8.94 -5.25 -20.63
C VAL A 142 -7.55 -4.73 -20.98
N GLU A 143 -7.45 -3.89 -22.02
CA GLU A 143 -6.22 -3.24 -22.46
C GLU A 143 -5.57 -2.44 -21.32
N ASN A 144 -6.35 -1.58 -20.62
CA ASN A 144 -5.85 -0.82 -19.48
C ASN A 144 -5.36 -1.72 -18.34
N CYS A 145 -6.02 -2.86 -18.11
CA CYS A 145 -5.58 -3.86 -17.13
C CYS A 145 -4.22 -4.45 -17.52
N LYS A 146 -4.07 -4.87 -18.78
CA LYS A 146 -2.83 -5.43 -19.32
C LYS A 146 -1.67 -4.43 -19.29
N THR A 147 -1.89 -3.21 -19.78
CA THR A 147 -0.90 -2.12 -19.70
C THR A 147 -0.49 -1.83 -18.26
N PHE A 148 -1.41 -1.86 -17.29
CA PHE A 148 -1.04 -1.71 -15.88
C PHE A 148 -0.16 -2.86 -15.39
N MET A 149 -0.55 -4.12 -15.64
CA MET A 149 0.23 -5.29 -15.22
C MET A 149 1.63 -5.29 -15.84
N GLU A 150 1.74 -5.05 -17.15
CA GLU A 150 3.00 -4.94 -17.90
C GLU A 150 3.91 -3.86 -17.30
N ARG A 151 3.36 -2.66 -17.01
CA ARG A 151 4.15 -1.57 -16.42
C ARG A 151 4.59 -1.85 -14.99
N VAL A 152 3.76 -2.46 -14.15
CA VAL A 152 4.18 -2.84 -12.79
C VAL A 152 5.28 -3.91 -12.84
N GLN A 153 5.18 -4.88 -13.75
CA GLN A 153 6.21 -5.91 -13.93
C GLN A 153 7.53 -5.31 -14.44
N GLU A 154 7.51 -4.51 -15.51
CA GLU A 154 8.69 -3.80 -16.06
C GLU A 154 9.42 -3.00 -14.97
N ILE A 155 8.64 -2.34 -14.10
CA ILE A 155 9.16 -1.54 -13.00
C ILE A 155 9.75 -2.42 -11.89
N ALA A 156 9.05 -3.48 -11.46
CA ALA A 156 9.54 -4.40 -10.43
C ALA A 156 10.85 -5.08 -10.85
N GLU A 157 10.96 -5.51 -12.11
CA GLU A 157 12.20 -6.04 -12.70
C GLU A 157 13.33 -4.98 -12.75
N SER A 158 12.99 -3.73 -13.09
CA SER A 158 13.94 -2.61 -13.11
C SER A 158 14.43 -2.18 -11.71
N GLN A 159 13.62 -2.33 -10.67
CA GLN A 159 14.07 -2.07 -9.29
C GLN A 159 15.08 -3.13 -8.84
N LYS A 160 14.90 -4.40 -9.22
CA LYS A 160 15.78 -5.51 -8.82
C LYS A 160 17.23 -5.29 -9.26
N SER A 161 17.43 -4.95 -10.52
CA SER A 161 18.77 -4.68 -11.08
C SER A 161 19.44 -3.43 -10.49
N THR A 162 18.67 -2.53 -9.88
CA THR A 162 19.19 -1.36 -9.15
C THR A 162 19.66 -1.74 -7.75
N GLU A 163 18.96 -2.63 -7.06
CA GLU A 163 19.34 -3.12 -5.71
C GLU A 163 20.58 -4.03 -5.78
N ASP A 164 20.60 -5.02 -6.69
CA ASP A 164 21.75 -5.94 -6.89
C ASP A 164 23.08 -5.17 -7.12
N ASN A 165 23.04 -4.07 -7.89
CA ASN A 165 24.20 -3.23 -8.19
C ASN A 165 24.63 -2.37 -6.97
N LYS A 166 23.67 -1.94 -6.15
CA LYS A 166 23.94 -1.12 -4.97
C LYS A 166 24.51 -1.95 -3.82
N ASP A 167 24.03 -3.18 -3.62
CA ASP A 167 24.57 -4.09 -2.62
C ASP A 167 25.98 -4.58 -2.99
N ALA A 168 26.25 -4.83 -4.28
CA ALA A 168 27.60 -5.11 -4.76
C ALA A 168 28.57 -3.93 -4.49
N SER A 169 28.13 -2.69 -4.73
CA SER A 169 28.92 -1.48 -4.46
C SER A 169 29.15 -1.25 -2.95
N ALA A 170 28.13 -1.47 -2.13
CA ALA A 170 28.23 -1.35 -0.66
C ALA A 170 29.15 -2.42 -0.06
N ALA A 171 29.09 -3.66 -0.55
CA ALA A 171 29.99 -4.73 -0.13
C ALA A 171 31.45 -4.44 -0.53
N ALA A 172 31.69 -3.92 -1.74
CA ALA A 172 33.02 -3.51 -2.19
C ALA A 172 33.62 -2.38 -1.32
N GLY A 173 32.84 -1.35 -1.01
CA GLY A 173 33.27 -0.24 -0.16
C GLY A 173 33.46 -0.62 1.33
N LEU A 174 32.88 -1.73 1.78
CA LEU A 174 33.15 -2.31 3.09
C LEU A 174 34.42 -3.16 3.09
N LEU A 175 34.68 -3.91 2.00
CA LEU A 175 35.89 -4.71 1.82
C LEU A 175 37.15 -3.85 1.75
N GLU A 176 37.12 -2.73 1.01
CA GLU A 176 38.23 -1.77 0.91
C GLU A 176 38.62 -1.17 2.28
N LYS A 177 37.66 -1.03 3.20
CA LYS A 177 37.90 -0.55 4.57
C LYS A 177 38.46 -1.61 5.53
N LEU A 178 38.49 -2.89 5.16
CA LEU A 178 39.06 -3.96 5.99
C LEU A 178 40.50 -4.34 5.61
N SER A 179 41.01 -3.90 4.46
CA SER A 179 42.40 -4.13 4.06
C SER A 179 43.36 -3.15 4.76
N VAL A 180 43.83 -3.53 5.94
CA VAL A 180 44.97 -2.88 6.61
C VAL A 180 46.26 -3.27 5.89
N GLU A 181 47.09 -2.28 5.54
CA GLU A 181 48.39 -2.52 4.89
C GLU A 181 49.38 -3.22 5.84
N ASP A 182 49.88 -4.39 5.45
CA ASP A 182 51.03 -5.04 6.09
C ASP A 182 52.28 -4.15 5.97
N LYS A 183 52.82 -3.72 7.12
CA LYS A 183 54.16 -3.13 7.22
C LYS A 183 55.11 -4.08 7.93
N ASP A 184 55.82 -4.85 7.11
CA ASP A 184 56.96 -5.65 7.55
C ASP A 184 58.13 -4.74 7.98
N GLY A 185 58.83 -5.11 9.06
CA GLY A 185 59.86 -4.29 9.69
C GLY A 185 60.50 -4.96 10.90
N GLU A 186 61.52 -5.77 10.65
CA GLU A 186 62.20 -6.62 11.63
C GLU A 186 63.28 -5.87 12.45
N GLU A 187 63.26 -5.95 13.80
CA GLU A 187 64.43 -6.39 14.60
C GLU A 187 64.15 -6.60 16.12
N LYS A 188 64.41 -7.85 16.57
CA LYS A 188 64.96 -8.34 17.87
C LYS A 188 64.41 -8.01 19.27
N ALA A 189 64.16 -9.12 19.99
CA ALA A 189 64.34 -9.40 21.43
C ALA A 189 63.42 -8.65 22.43
N GLU A 190 63.04 -9.20 23.60
CA GLU A 190 63.58 -10.34 24.36
C GLU A 190 62.47 -11.11 25.12
N GLU A 191 62.87 -12.21 25.77
CA GLU A 191 62.06 -13.28 26.39
C GLU A 191 61.28 -12.89 27.67
N LYS A 192 60.00 -13.32 27.78
CA LYS A 192 59.51 -14.03 29.00
C LYS A 192 58.14 -14.72 28.89
N SER A 193 58.16 -15.97 29.33
CA SER A 193 57.03 -16.88 29.60
C SER A 193 55.97 -16.38 30.57
N LYS A 194 54.71 -16.82 30.40
CA LYS A 194 53.99 -17.65 31.40
C LYS A 194 52.68 -18.27 30.86
N GLU A 195 52.46 -19.54 31.16
CA GLU A 195 51.18 -20.24 31.01
C GLU A 195 50.25 -19.96 32.20
N ALA A 196 48.94 -19.85 31.92
CA ALA A 196 47.82 -20.45 32.67
C ALA A 196 46.54 -20.17 31.84
N LYS A 197 45.83 -21.14 31.26
CA LYS A 197 45.00 -22.22 31.84
C LYS A 197 43.74 -21.76 32.58
N ASP A 198 42.64 -22.34 32.10
CA ASP A 198 41.32 -22.51 32.74
C ASP A 198 40.54 -21.20 33.04
N GLU A 199 39.21 -21.16 33.01
CA GLU A 199 38.24 -22.26 33.06
C GLU A 199 36.91 -21.88 32.37
N VAL A 200 36.15 -22.89 31.92
CA VAL A 200 34.74 -22.76 31.48
C VAL A 200 33.82 -23.38 32.52
N PRO A 201 32.69 -22.75 32.85
CA PRO A 201 31.42 -23.50 32.94
C PRO A 201 30.38 -22.85 32.00
N ALA A 202 29.72 -23.55 31.07
CA ALA A 202 28.82 -24.69 31.29
C ALA A 202 27.71 -24.33 32.32
N ALA A 203 26.51 -23.94 31.92
CA ALA A 203 25.44 -24.73 31.30
C ALA A 203 24.25 -24.82 32.29
N GLY A 204 23.02 -24.63 31.81
CA GLY A 204 21.84 -24.56 32.69
C GLY A 204 20.54 -24.44 31.92
N LYS A 205 20.07 -25.56 31.38
CA LYS A 205 18.81 -25.70 30.61
C LYS A 205 17.60 -25.85 31.54
N GLU A 206 16.44 -25.41 31.02
CA GLU A 206 15.08 -25.97 31.25
C GLU A 206 14.52 -26.06 32.69
N LYS A 207 13.32 -25.47 32.89
CA LYS A 207 12.06 -26.26 32.91
C LYS A 207 10.79 -25.43 33.09
N GLU A 208 9.77 -25.75 32.29
CA GLU A 208 8.34 -25.64 32.69
C GLU A 208 8.00 -26.74 33.73
N PRO A 209 6.84 -26.65 34.39
CA PRO A 209 5.79 -27.60 33.98
C PRO A 209 4.35 -27.06 33.92
N GLN A 210 3.52 -27.84 33.20
CA GLN A 210 2.04 -27.82 33.12
C GLN A 210 1.41 -28.31 34.48
N SER A 211 0.09 -28.45 34.70
CA SER A 211 -1.06 -28.77 33.82
C SER A 211 -2.45 -28.47 34.47
N GLU A 212 -3.55 -28.81 33.75
CA GLU A 212 -4.91 -29.15 34.27
C GLU A 212 -5.82 -28.00 34.81
N ASP A 213 -7.17 -28.02 34.72
CA ASP A 213 -8.18 -28.93 34.10
C ASP A 213 -9.57 -28.20 33.98
N LYS A 214 -10.53 -28.79 33.24
CA LYS A 214 -12.02 -28.67 33.30
C LYS A 214 -12.82 -27.71 32.39
N GLU A 215 -13.33 -28.31 31.31
CA GLU A 215 -14.69 -28.18 30.76
C GLU A 215 -15.67 -29.19 31.44
N PRO A 216 -16.96 -29.36 31.04
CA PRO A 216 -17.98 -28.41 30.51
C PRO A 216 -19.36 -28.56 31.23
N VAL A 217 -20.37 -27.72 30.93
CA VAL A 217 -21.82 -28.11 30.94
C VAL A 217 -22.80 -27.13 30.23
N SER A 218 -23.50 -27.65 29.23
CA SER A 218 -24.94 -27.55 28.88
C SER A 218 -25.86 -26.37 29.31
N SER A 219 -26.61 -25.87 28.30
CA SER A 219 -28.04 -25.48 28.26
C SER A 219 -28.62 -24.37 29.16
N THR A 220 -29.14 -23.31 28.53
CA THR A 220 -30.59 -23.05 28.36
C THR A 220 -30.81 -22.19 27.11
#